data_AF-K2EAN8-F1
#
_entry.id   AF-K2EAN8-F1
#
_cell.length_a   1.000
_cell.length_b   1.000
_cell.length_c   1.000
_cell.angle_alpha   90.00
_cell.angle_beta   90.00
_cell.angle_gamma   90.00
#
_symmetry.space_group_name_H-M   'P 1'
#
loop_
_entity.id
_entity.type
_entity.pdbx_description
1 polymer ?
#
loop_
_entity_poly.entity_id
_entity_poly.type
_entity_poly.pdbx_seq_one_letter_code
_entity_poly.pdbx_strand_id
1 'polypeptide(L)'
;MLRSRAHLVPIVEEWWWDQGWTVSNFPHAGGAGCLARQLATFRYEDALFQEMNRIAGLVPVWCPYQADKFSGASSLKKSYIRPLFCSGRGRNGGLKIDKPRLIRGELQNFEGVRLENIKLDSGTSLVDFHRSHLQTMVPGAVVHDVSDTLVKIGRPQQYYRFDMSLYVSHVVLFEDYHGGESGNK
;
A
#
# COMPACT_ATOMS: atom_id res chain seq x y z
N MET A 1 14.02 -16.81 -7.09
CA MET A 1 13.02 -16.39 -8.09
C MET A 1 13.33 -15.01 -8.70
N LEU A 2 13.63 -13.96 -7.92
CA LEU A 2 14.03 -12.66 -8.50
C LEU A 2 15.43 -12.68 -9.14
N ARG A 3 16.41 -13.39 -8.54
CA ARG A 3 17.76 -13.51 -9.10
C ARG A 3 17.78 -14.07 -10.54
N SER A 4 16.88 -14.98 -10.88
CA SER A 4 16.79 -15.52 -12.25
C SER A 4 16.23 -14.52 -13.26
N ARG A 5 15.60 -13.43 -12.80
CA ARG A 5 15.03 -12.35 -13.61
C ARG A 5 15.89 -11.09 -13.62
N ALA A 6 17.06 -11.09 -12.98
CA ALA A 6 17.93 -9.92 -12.90
C ALA A 6 18.33 -9.37 -14.27
N HIS A 7 18.44 -10.25 -15.28
CA HIS A 7 18.72 -9.87 -16.66
C HIS A 7 17.58 -9.08 -17.34
N LEU A 8 16.35 -9.12 -16.81
CA LEU A 8 15.20 -8.37 -17.33
C LEU A 8 15.15 -6.94 -16.81
N VAL A 9 15.85 -6.63 -15.70
CA VAL A 9 15.88 -5.27 -15.12
C VAL A 9 16.27 -4.22 -16.15
N PRO A 10 17.45 -4.30 -16.82
CA PRO A 10 17.84 -3.27 -17.79
C PRO A 10 16.88 -3.17 -18.98
N ILE A 11 16.26 -4.28 -19.40
CA ILE A 11 15.29 -4.30 -20.50
C ILE A 11 14.02 -3.54 -20.13
N VAL A 12 13.51 -3.76 -18.91
CA VAL A 12 12.30 -3.08 -18.41
C VAL A 12 12.59 -1.59 -18.16
N GLU A 13 13.75 -1.26 -17.61
CA GLU A 13 14.16 0.12 -17.38
C GLU A 13 14.37 0.91 -18.68
N GLU A 14 14.97 0.29 -19.70
CA GLU A 14 15.08 0.88 -21.06
C GLU A 14 13.69 1.12 -21.65
N TRP A 15 12.79 0.13 -21.54
CA TRP A 15 11.41 0.30 -22.00
C TRP A 15 10.69 1.44 -21.25
N TRP A 16 10.89 1.59 -19.93
CA TRP A 16 10.36 2.73 -19.18
C TRP A 16 10.90 4.05 -19.70
N TRP A 17 12.20 4.11 -19.95
CA TRP A 17 12.85 5.31 -20.49
C TRP A 17 12.22 5.73 -21.82
N ASP A 18 11.98 4.79 -22.73
CA ASP A 18 11.31 5.04 -24.01
C ASP A 18 9.87 5.56 -23.84
N GLN A 19 9.18 5.18 -22.76
CA GLN A 19 7.86 5.71 -22.43
C GLN A 19 7.91 7.06 -21.68
N GLY A 20 9.10 7.54 -21.31
CA GLY A 20 9.29 8.70 -20.43
C GLY A 20 8.90 8.42 -18.97
N TRP A 21 8.92 7.16 -18.56
CA TRP A 21 8.59 6.73 -17.20
C TRP A 21 9.87 6.53 -16.38
N THR A 22 9.82 6.88 -15.10
CA THR A 22 10.96 6.72 -14.19
C THR A 22 10.47 6.36 -12.80
N VAL A 23 11.15 5.43 -12.13
CA VAL A 23 11.02 5.20 -10.70
C VAL A 23 12.38 5.32 -10.03
N SER A 24 12.41 6.04 -8.92
CA SER A 24 13.61 6.17 -8.12
C SER A 24 13.91 4.84 -7.41
N ASN A 25 15.13 4.33 -7.57
CA ASN A 25 15.79 3.32 -6.74
C ASN A 25 14.86 2.40 -5.91
N PHE A 26 14.24 1.42 -6.56
CA PHE A 26 13.59 0.34 -5.83
C PHE A 26 14.64 -0.42 -5.01
N PRO A 27 14.34 -0.92 -3.80
CA PRO A 27 15.31 -1.71 -3.05
C PRO A 27 15.70 -2.99 -3.81
N HIS A 28 16.96 -3.04 -4.30
CA HIS A 28 17.47 -4.13 -5.14
C HIS A 28 18.22 -5.22 -4.35
N ALA A 29 18.69 -4.94 -3.13
CA ALA A 29 19.55 -5.88 -2.40
C ALA A 29 18.74 -7.04 -1.79
N GLY A 30 18.92 -8.26 -2.33
CA GLY A 30 18.35 -9.50 -1.77
C GLY A 30 17.01 -9.95 -2.37
N GLY A 31 16.34 -9.06 -3.11
CA GLY A 31 14.99 -9.29 -3.63
C GLY A 31 13.92 -8.79 -2.67
N ALA A 32 12.89 -8.13 -3.20
CA ALA A 32 11.82 -7.54 -2.42
C ALA A 32 10.46 -8.12 -2.81
N GLY A 33 9.60 -8.29 -1.82
CA GLY A 33 8.17 -8.47 -2.04
C GLY A 33 7.48 -7.13 -1.87
N CYS A 34 6.52 -6.86 -2.75
CA CYS A 34 5.85 -5.59 -2.84
C CYS A 34 4.37 -5.76 -2.52
N LEU A 35 3.84 -4.85 -1.70
CA LEU A 35 2.42 -4.67 -1.45
C LEU A 35 1.99 -3.31 -1.99
N ALA A 36 1.29 -3.32 -3.12
CA ALA A 36 0.73 -2.12 -3.74
C ALA A 36 -0.62 -1.78 -3.10
N ARG A 37 -0.73 -0.57 -2.54
CA ARG A 37 -1.93 -0.06 -1.87
C ARG A 37 -2.02 1.45 -2.10
N GLN A 38 -3.09 2.09 -1.66
CA GLN A 38 -3.15 3.56 -1.71
C GLN A 38 -2.44 4.20 -0.52
N LEU A 39 -2.49 3.58 0.67
CA LEU A 39 -1.79 4.06 1.86
C LEU A 39 -0.92 2.94 2.46
N ALA A 40 0.27 3.32 2.95
CA ALA A 40 1.13 2.42 3.71
C ALA A 40 0.65 2.37 5.17
N THR A 41 0.15 1.22 5.59
CA THR A 41 -0.47 0.99 6.89
C THR A 41 -0.11 -0.41 7.38
N PHE A 42 -0.46 -0.76 8.61
CA PHE A 42 -0.39 -2.13 9.09
C PHE A 42 -1.79 -2.65 9.43
N ARG A 43 -2.31 -3.57 8.63
CA ARG A 43 -3.57 -4.29 8.85
C ARG A 43 -3.29 -5.80 8.93
N TYR A 44 -4.35 -6.59 9.06
CA TYR A 44 -4.21 -8.04 9.11
C TYR A 44 -3.49 -8.61 7.88
N GLU A 45 -3.83 -8.12 6.69
CA GLU A 45 -3.19 -8.53 5.44
C GLU A 45 -1.73 -8.10 5.39
N ASP A 46 -1.38 -6.95 5.96
CA ASP A 46 0.00 -6.47 6.05
C ASP A 46 0.85 -7.34 7.00
N ALA A 47 0.26 -7.88 8.07
CA ALA A 47 0.92 -8.84 8.95
C ALA A 47 1.23 -10.16 8.22
N LEU A 48 0.27 -10.66 7.43
CA LEU A 48 0.49 -11.84 6.58
C LEU A 48 1.54 -11.57 5.50
N PHE A 49 1.46 -10.41 4.84
CA PHE A 49 2.46 -9.98 3.87
C PHE A 49 3.87 -9.96 4.47
N GLN A 50 4.03 -9.38 5.66
CA GLN A 50 5.31 -9.36 6.36
C GLN A 50 5.83 -10.77 6.65
N GLU A 51 4.97 -11.65 7.17
CA GLU A 51 5.35 -13.03 7.50
C GLU A 51 5.72 -13.83 6.25
N MET A 52 4.97 -13.68 5.16
CA MET A 52 5.26 -14.34 3.89
C MET A 52 6.59 -13.88 3.30
N ASN A 53 6.90 -12.58 3.37
CA ASN A 53 8.20 -12.06 2.96
C ASN A 53 9.34 -12.63 3.81
N ARG A 54 9.15 -12.69 5.14
CA ARG A 54 10.12 -13.28 6.07
C ARG A 54 10.40 -14.74 5.71
N ILE A 55 9.36 -15.54 5.47
CA ILE A 55 9.50 -16.96 5.07
C ILE A 55 10.20 -17.08 3.72
N ALA A 56 9.88 -16.21 2.77
CA ALA A 56 10.47 -16.21 1.43
C ALA A 56 11.90 -15.63 1.37
N GLY A 57 12.40 -15.05 2.47
CA GLY A 57 13.69 -14.35 2.50
C GLY A 57 13.70 -13.07 1.65
N LEU A 58 12.54 -12.40 1.53
CA LEU A 58 12.36 -11.16 0.78
C LEU A 58 12.26 -9.97 1.72
N VAL A 59 12.69 -8.80 1.25
CA VAL A 59 12.47 -7.52 1.95
C VAL A 59 11.04 -7.03 1.66
N PRO A 60 10.18 -6.83 2.68
CA PRO A 60 8.84 -6.30 2.47
C PRO A 60 8.89 -4.80 2.14
N VAL A 61 8.23 -4.41 1.05
CA VAL A 61 8.12 -3.03 0.58
C VAL A 61 6.66 -2.67 0.39
N TRP A 62 6.23 -1.60 1.04
CA TRP A 62 4.91 -1.01 0.82
C TRP A 62 5.02 0.06 -0.26
N CYS A 63 4.23 -0.07 -1.32
CA CYS A 63 4.21 0.88 -2.43
C CYS A 63 2.88 1.63 -2.47
N PRO A 64 2.72 2.69 -1.65
CA PRO A 64 1.50 3.45 -1.63
C PRO A 64 1.34 4.32 -2.89
N TYR A 65 0.09 4.51 -3.32
CA TYR A 65 -0.34 5.56 -4.25
C TYR A 65 -1.23 6.58 -3.52
N GLN A 66 -0.60 7.51 -2.81
CA GLN A 66 -1.23 8.48 -1.91
C GLN A 66 -1.97 9.61 -2.66
N ALA A 67 -1.54 9.91 -3.89
CA ALA A 67 -2.24 10.88 -4.75
C ALA A 67 -3.52 10.32 -5.40
N ASP A 68 -3.86 9.04 -5.16
CA ASP A 68 -5.16 8.49 -5.53
C ASP A 68 -6.30 9.25 -4.82
N LYS A 69 -7.45 9.34 -5.48
CA LYS A 69 -8.62 10.04 -4.98
C LYS A 69 -9.45 9.10 -4.11
N PHE A 70 -9.93 9.60 -2.98
CA PHE A 70 -10.90 8.88 -2.17
C PHE A 70 -12.18 8.62 -2.97
N SER A 71 -12.73 7.42 -2.80
CA SER A 71 -14.07 7.09 -3.29
C SER A 71 -14.81 6.25 -2.26
N GLY A 72 -16.00 6.69 -1.87
CA GLY A 72 -16.88 6.00 -0.94
C GLY A 72 -17.41 4.65 -1.47
N ALA A 73 -17.28 4.39 -2.77
CA ALA A 73 -17.57 3.09 -3.36
C ALA A 73 -16.51 2.04 -2.98
N SER A 74 -15.26 2.45 -2.74
CA SER A 74 -14.17 1.54 -2.35
C SER A 74 -14.25 1.21 -0.85
N SER A 75 -14.46 -0.07 -0.52
CA SER A 75 -14.42 -0.56 0.86
C SER A 75 -13.06 -0.34 1.51
N LEU A 76 -11.97 -0.56 0.77
CA LEU A 76 -10.60 -0.28 1.21
C LEU A 76 -10.40 1.18 1.59
N LYS A 77 -10.75 2.12 0.71
CA LYS A 77 -10.57 3.56 0.98
C LYS A 77 -11.40 4.01 2.19
N LYS A 78 -12.63 3.50 2.34
CA LYS A 78 -13.43 3.72 3.54
C LYS A 78 -12.76 3.20 4.80
N SER A 79 -12.09 2.04 4.72
CA SER A 79 -11.38 1.46 5.86
C SER A 79 -10.19 2.31 6.33
N TYR A 80 -9.60 3.14 5.47
CA TYR A 80 -8.56 4.08 5.90
C TYR A 80 -9.12 5.18 6.81
N ILE A 81 -10.31 5.70 6.51
CA ILE A 81 -10.95 6.74 7.34
C ILE A 81 -11.53 6.14 8.62
N ARG A 82 -12.03 4.90 8.55
CA ARG A 82 -12.69 4.20 9.65
C ARG A 82 -12.03 2.83 9.88
N PRO A 83 -10.78 2.80 10.37
CA PRO A 83 -10.05 1.56 10.53
C PRO A 83 -10.64 0.70 11.65
N LEU A 84 -10.44 -0.61 11.51
CA LEU A 84 -10.74 -1.61 12.52
C LEU A 84 -9.41 -2.13 13.07
N PHE A 85 -9.15 -1.92 14.36
CA PHE A 85 -7.95 -2.41 15.02
C PHE A 85 -8.28 -3.57 15.94
N CYS A 86 -7.53 -4.65 15.86
CA CYS A 86 -7.60 -5.71 16.85
C CYS A 86 -6.75 -5.30 18.07
N SER A 87 -7.37 -5.07 19.23
CA SER A 87 -6.66 -4.72 20.47
C SER A 87 -6.51 -5.89 21.44
N GLY A 88 -6.78 -7.11 20.97
CA GLY A 88 -6.57 -8.36 21.70
C GLY A 88 -7.78 -9.28 21.65
N ARG A 89 -7.91 -10.13 22.68
CA ARG A 89 -9.06 -11.02 22.86
C ARG A 89 -9.89 -10.58 24.05
N GLY A 90 -11.21 -10.60 23.90
CA GLY A 90 -12.16 -10.36 24.98
C GLY A 90 -12.22 -11.54 25.96
N ARG A 91 -12.94 -11.35 27.07
CA ARG A 91 -13.09 -12.36 28.13
C ARG A 91 -13.67 -13.70 27.64
N ASN A 92 -14.46 -13.67 26.56
CA ASN A 92 -15.08 -14.85 25.96
C ASN A 92 -14.28 -15.41 24.75
N GLY A 93 -13.01 -15.03 24.60
CA GLY A 93 -12.11 -15.55 23.56
C GLY A 93 -12.26 -14.93 22.17
N GLY A 94 -13.32 -14.16 21.90
CA GLY A 94 -13.52 -13.40 20.66
C GLY A 94 -12.54 -12.23 20.50
N LEU A 95 -12.29 -11.79 19.25
CA LEU A 95 -11.42 -10.64 18.99
C LEU A 95 -12.06 -9.35 19.51
N LYS A 96 -11.28 -8.56 20.24
CA LYS A 96 -11.67 -7.21 20.63
C LYS A 96 -11.27 -6.28 19.48
N ILE A 97 -12.28 -5.69 18.82
CA ILE A 97 -12.09 -4.78 17.71
C ILE A 97 -12.38 -3.35 18.18
N ASP A 98 -11.35 -2.52 18.17
CA ASP A 98 -11.46 -1.08 18.36
C ASP A 98 -11.73 -0.39 17.02
N LYS A 99 -12.66 0.56 17.02
CA LYS A 99 -13.08 1.30 15.82
C LYS A 99 -12.87 2.79 16.05
N PRO A 100 -11.62 3.27 16.12
CA PRO A 100 -11.38 4.67 16.36
C PRO A 100 -11.96 5.48 15.21
N ARG A 101 -12.68 6.53 15.56
CA ARG A 101 -13.15 7.51 14.59
C ARG A 101 -12.03 8.51 14.35
N LEU A 102 -11.33 8.38 13.22
CA LEU A 102 -10.23 9.29 12.88
C LEU A 102 -10.71 10.69 12.45
N ILE A 103 -11.92 10.76 11.85
CA ILE A 103 -12.50 12.00 11.34
C ILE A 103 -13.99 12.12 11.75
N ARG A 104 -14.38 13.28 12.28
CA ARG A 104 -15.76 13.73 12.55
C ARG A 104 -16.34 14.33 11.26
N GLY A 105 -16.62 13.47 10.29
CA GLY A 105 -17.28 13.86 9.06
C GLY A 105 -18.00 12.69 8.40
N GLU A 106 -18.93 13.02 7.49
CA GLU A 106 -19.54 12.06 6.60
C GLU A 106 -18.59 11.73 5.44
N LEU A 107 -18.59 10.48 4.98
CA LEU A 107 -17.62 10.00 4.00
C LEU A 107 -17.74 10.74 2.65
N GLN A 108 -18.93 11.22 2.33
CA GLN A 108 -19.22 11.98 1.11
C GLN A 108 -18.40 13.27 1.03
N ASN A 109 -17.97 13.83 2.17
CA ASN A 109 -17.17 15.05 2.20
C ASN A 109 -15.75 14.86 1.64
N PHE A 110 -15.32 13.61 1.45
CA PHE A 110 -13.98 13.29 0.94
C PHE A 110 -14.01 12.78 -0.51
N GLU A 111 -15.19 12.64 -1.14
CA GLU A 111 -15.29 12.09 -2.49
C GLU A 111 -14.43 12.90 -3.48
N GLY A 112 -13.56 12.22 -4.22
CA GLY A 112 -12.67 12.85 -5.20
C GLY A 112 -11.47 13.61 -4.61
N VAL A 113 -11.36 13.74 -3.28
CA VAL A 113 -10.21 14.34 -2.59
C VAL A 113 -9.05 13.36 -2.59
N ARG A 114 -7.84 13.82 -2.93
CA ARG A 114 -6.64 12.95 -2.86
C ARG A 114 -6.37 12.53 -1.41
N LEU A 115 -5.99 11.28 -1.21
CA LEU A 115 -5.76 10.72 0.13
C LEU A 115 -4.66 11.50 0.89
N GLU A 116 -3.62 11.93 0.20
CA GLU A 116 -2.55 12.81 0.74
C GLU A 116 -3.06 14.15 1.31
N ASN A 117 -4.23 14.62 0.85
CA ASN A 117 -4.81 15.90 1.28
C ASN A 117 -5.87 15.75 2.39
N ILE A 118 -6.23 14.51 2.76
CA ILE A 118 -7.20 14.28 3.83
C ILE A 118 -6.52 14.44 5.19
N LYS A 119 -7.13 15.24 6.08
CA LYS A 119 -6.68 15.45 7.45
C LYS A 119 -7.63 14.83 8.46
N LEU A 120 -7.06 14.30 9.54
CA LEU A 120 -7.76 13.87 10.75
C LEU A 120 -8.30 15.09 11.50
N ASP A 121 -9.22 14.87 12.45
CA ASP A 121 -9.72 15.94 13.34
C ASP A 121 -8.59 16.58 14.17
N SER A 122 -7.51 15.84 14.42
CA SER A 122 -6.30 16.34 15.06
C SER A 122 -5.46 17.29 14.19
N GLY A 123 -5.80 17.44 12.91
CA GLY A 123 -5.00 18.14 11.91
C GLY A 123 -3.87 17.32 11.28
N THR A 124 -3.56 16.13 11.83
CA THR A 124 -2.61 15.17 11.25
C THR A 124 -3.08 14.72 9.88
N SER A 125 -2.18 14.48 8.91
CA SER A 125 -2.60 13.92 7.62
C SER A 125 -2.98 12.44 7.76
N LEU A 126 -3.91 11.98 6.91
CA LEU A 126 -4.31 10.57 6.87
C LEU A 126 -3.12 9.66 6.53
N VAL A 127 -2.28 10.09 5.59
CA VAL A 127 -1.03 9.42 5.23
C VAL A 127 -0.12 9.26 6.45
N ASP A 128 0.17 10.35 7.18
CA ASP A 128 1.12 10.32 8.29
C ASP A 128 0.61 9.46 9.44
N PHE A 129 -0.70 9.47 9.70
CA PHE A 129 -1.32 8.58 10.67
C PHE A 129 -1.05 7.11 10.33
N HIS A 130 -1.37 6.69 9.09
CA HIS A 130 -1.18 5.30 8.67
C HIS A 130 0.30 4.90 8.61
N ARG A 131 1.16 5.82 8.14
CA ARG A 131 2.61 5.61 8.11
C ARG A 131 3.19 5.44 9.50
N SER A 132 2.75 6.27 10.45
CA SER A 132 3.18 6.18 11.86
C SER A 132 2.70 4.87 12.49
N HIS A 133 1.48 4.44 12.17
CA HIS A 133 0.98 3.15 12.61
C HIS A 133 1.81 1.99 12.05
N LEU A 134 2.13 2.01 10.76
CA LEU A 134 3.00 1.02 10.13
C LEU A 134 4.38 0.97 10.80
N GLN A 135 5.04 2.12 10.99
CA GLN A 135 6.36 2.17 11.64
C GLN A 135 6.35 1.73 13.10
N THR A 136 5.22 1.90 13.79
CA THR A 136 5.05 1.40 15.16
C THR A 136 4.98 -0.12 15.19
N MET A 137 4.25 -0.72 14.24
CA MET A 137 4.06 -2.17 14.16
C MET A 137 5.25 -2.90 13.52
N VAL A 138 5.90 -2.24 12.56
CA VAL A 138 7.04 -2.75 11.80
C VAL A 138 8.11 -1.67 11.74
N PRO A 139 8.94 -1.53 12.80
CA PRO A 139 10.02 -0.56 12.82
C PRO A 139 10.98 -0.78 11.64
N GLY A 140 11.24 0.29 10.88
CA GLY A 140 12.10 0.23 9.70
C GLY A 140 11.41 -0.30 8.44
N ALA A 141 10.07 -0.37 8.41
CA ALA A 141 9.32 -0.72 7.21
C ALA A 141 9.72 0.16 6.02
N VAL A 142 10.00 -0.48 4.89
CA VAL A 142 10.38 0.22 3.66
C VAL A 142 9.11 0.67 2.94
N VAL A 143 8.96 1.98 2.78
CA VAL A 143 7.83 2.59 2.07
C VAL A 143 8.36 3.32 0.84
N HIS A 144 7.88 2.92 -0.33
CA HIS A 144 8.25 3.49 -1.61
C HIS A 144 7.02 4.08 -2.29
N ASP A 145 6.77 5.37 -2.08
CA ASP A 145 5.61 6.05 -2.66
C ASP A 145 5.78 6.24 -4.17
N VAL A 146 4.85 5.68 -4.93
CA VAL A 146 4.86 5.72 -6.41
C VAL A 146 3.99 6.86 -6.98
N SER A 147 3.43 7.72 -6.12
CA SER A 147 2.46 8.75 -6.52
C SER A 147 2.96 9.66 -7.64
N ASP A 148 4.18 10.19 -7.52
CA ASP A 148 4.74 11.08 -8.54
C ASP A 148 4.83 10.41 -9.91
N THR A 149 5.25 9.15 -9.94
CA THR A 149 5.36 8.37 -11.18
C THR A 149 3.98 8.11 -11.76
N LEU A 150 3.04 7.58 -10.97
CA LEU A 150 1.70 7.23 -11.47
C LEU A 150 0.91 8.47 -11.92
N VAL A 151 1.07 9.61 -11.24
CA VAL A 151 0.46 10.89 -11.65
C VAL A 151 1.04 11.39 -12.98
N LYS A 152 2.36 11.30 -13.18
CA LYS A 152 3.01 11.68 -14.44
C LYS A 152 2.56 10.80 -15.61
N ILE A 153 2.39 9.49 -15.36
CA ILE A 153 1.87 8.55 -16.37
C ILE A 153 0.40 8.87 -16.70
N GLY A 154 -0.39 9.24 -15.71
CA GLY A 154 -1.75 9.74 -15.88
C GLY A 154 -2.81 8.64 -15.84
N ARG A 155 -3.20 8.09 -17.00
CA ARG A 155 -4.40 7.24 -17.08
C ARG A 155 -4.19 5.86 -16.46
N PRO A 156 -5.21 5.26 -15.80
CA PRO A 156 -5.13 3.91 -15.26
C PRO A 156 -4.59 2.86 -16.22
N GLN A 157 -5.06 2.88 -17.47
CA GLN A 157 -4.61 1.92 -18.48
C GLN A 157 -3.10 2.00 -18.76
N GLN A 158 -2.49 3.17 -18.56
CA GLN A 158 -1.07 3.38 -18.77
C GLN A 158 -0.29 3.05 -17.49
N TYR A 159 -0.72 3.57 -16.33
CA TYR A 159 0.01 3.33 -15.10
C TYR A 159 -0.07 1.88 -14.64
N TYR A 160 -1.12 1.11 -14.99
CA TYR A 160 -1.14 -0.33 -14.71
C TYR A 160 -0.11 -1.11 -15.53
N ARG A 161 0.22 -0.66 -16.76
CA ARG A 161 1.30 -1.29 -17.54
C ARG A 161 2.65 -1.06 -16.86
N PHE A 162 2.88 0.17 -16.41
CA PHE A 162 4.03 0.51 -15.60
C PHE A 162 4.08 -0.34 -14.31
N ASP A 163 2.99 -0.37 -13.53
CA ASP A 163 2.90 -1.13 -12.28
C ASP A 163 3.17 -2.63 -12.51
N MET A 164 2.54 -3.25 -13.50
CA MET A 164 2.76 -4.66 -13.81
C MET A 164 4.20 -4.97 -14.22
N SER A 165 4.86 -4.05 -14.92
CA SER A 165 6.26 -4.22 -15.32
C SER A 165 7.23 -4.20 -14.13
N LEU A 166 6.92 -3.51 -13.02
CA LEU A 166 7.71 -3.61 -11.78
C LEU A 166 7.80 -5.07 -11.30
N TYR A 167 6.71 -5.83 -11.43
CA TYR A 167 6.62 -7.20 -10.95
C TYR A 167 7.27 -8.23 -11.89
N VAL A 168 7.61 -7.82 -13.11
CA VAL A 168 8.33 -8.65 -14.07
C VAL A 168 9.79 -8.79 -13.63
N SER A 169 10.46 -7.68 -13.28
CA SER A 169 11.92 -7.65 -13.09
C SER A 169 12.38 -7.20 -11.70
N HIS A 170 11.63 -6.35 -10.98
CA HIS A 170 12.13 -5.70 -9.76
C HIS A 170 11.69 -6.41 -8.49
N VAL A 171 10.39 -6.75 -8.37
CA VAL A 171 9.81 -7.24 -7.11
C VAL A 171 8.79 -8.35 -7.32
N VAL A 172 8.48 -9.07 -6.24
CA VAL A 172 7.40 -10.06 -6.23
C VAL A 172 6.13 -9.40 -5.72
N LEU A 173 5.08 -9.32 -6.52
CA LEU A 173 3.78 -8.81 -6.08
C LEU A 173 3.13 -9.77 -5.09
N PHE A 174 2.69 -9.24 -3.95
CA PHE A 174 1.78 -9.89 -3.03
C PHE A 174 0.42 -9.20 -3.12
N GLU A 175 -0.57 -9.92 -3.63
CA GLU A 175 -1.98 -9.52 -3.63
C GLU A 175 -2.78 -10.61 -2.94
N ASP A 176 -3.69 -10.20 -2.05
CA ASP A 176 -4.69 -11.09 -1.47
C ASP A 176 -6.07 -10.68 -1.97
N TYR A 177 -6.66 -11.53 -2.80
CA TYR A 177 -7.99 -11.35 -3.38
C TYR A 177 -9.09 -12.10 -2.59
N HIS A 178 -8.76 -12.84 -1.52
CA HIS A 178 -9.66 -13.84 -0.93
C HIS A 178 -10.35 -13.46 0.39
N GLY A 179 -10.07 -12.29 0.98
CA GLY A 179 -10.68 -11.86 2.24
C GLY A 179 -11.74 -10.75 2.17
N GLY A 180 -11.83 -10.03 1.04
CA GLY A 180 -12.45 -8.71 0.98
C GLY A 180 -11.60 -7.68 1.72
N GLU A 181 -11.19 -6.61 1.03
CA GLU A 181 -10.20 -5.62 1.50
C GLU A 181 -10.53 -4.91 2.84
N SER A 182 -11.73 -5.13 3.38
CA SER A 182 -12.25 -4.54 4.60
C SER A 182 -12.58 -5.53 5.72
N GLY A 183 -12.33 -6.84 5.54
CA GLY A 183 -12.74 -7.87 6.50
C GLY A 183 -14.26 -7.94 6.74
N ASN A 184 -15.05 -7.31 5.87
CA ASN A 184 -16.51 -7.38 5.90
C ASN A 184 -16.91 -8.48 4.92
N LYS A 185 -17.36 -9.61 5.46
CA LYS A 185 -18.22 -10.54 4.73
C LYS A 185 -19.64 -10.01 4.75
#